data_AF-A0A965DC59-F1
#
_entry.id   AF-A0A965DC59-F1
#
_cell.length_a   1.000
_cell.length_b   1.000
_cell.length_c   1.000
_cell.angle_alpha   90.00
_cell.angle_beta   90.00
_cell.angle_gamma   90.00
#
_symmetry.space_group_name_H-M   'P 1'
#
loop_
_entity.id
_entity.type
_entity.pdbx_description
1 polymer ?
#
loop_
_entity_poly.entity_id
_entity_poly.type
_entity_poly.pdbx_seq_one_letter_code
_entity_poly.pdbx_strand_id
1 'polypeptide(L)'
;PMQTPDAWDATIAAIEENDTHTRGIVVLGLGESEDVLARSFAVAARYPLVKGFAVGRTIFADAAASFMKGNISDDAAIADMAEKYTKLCTLWDNARANAKGE
;
A
#
# COMPACT_ATOMS: atom_id res chain seq x y z
N PRO A 1 4.10 -6.38 -4.57
CA PRO A 1 3.61 -5.41 -5.60
C PRO A 1 4.78 -4.87 -6.45
N MET A 2 4.50 -4.18 -7.55
CA MET A 2 5.54 -3.67 -8.47
C MET A 2 6.50 -2.69 -7.76
N GLN A 3 7.79 -2.82 -8.04
CA GLN A 3 8.88 -2.12 -7.33
C GLN A 3 9.87 -1.41 -8.28
N THR A 4 9.62 -1.42 -9.59
CA THR A 4 10.53 -0.80 -10.57
C THR A 4 9.80 0.27 -11.39
N PRO A 5 10.50 1.36 -11.78
CA PRO A 5 9.95 2.37 -12.69
C PRO A 5 9.49 1.75 -14.00
N ASP A 6 10.33 0.93 -14.65
CA ASP A 6 10.00 0.31 -15.95
C ASP A 6 8.66 -0.45 -15.94
N ALA A 7 8.34 -1.14 -14.82
CA ALA A 7 7.07 -1.85 -14.69
C ALA A 7 5.88 -0.88 -14.56
N TRP A 8 6.06 0.23 -13.85
CA TRP A 8 5.03 1.25 -13.72
C TRP A 8 4.87 2.05 -15.01
N ASP A 9 5.95 2.43 -15.70
CA ASP A 9 5.90 3.10 -17.00
C ASP A 9 5.10 2.29 -18.02
N ALA A 10 5.41 0.99 -18.15
CA ALA A 10 4.68 0.10 -19.04
C ALA A 10 3.19 -0.03 -18.65
N THR A 11 2.91 -0.07 -17.34
CA THR A 11 1.53 -0.16 -16.82
C THR A 11 0.73 1.11 -17.13
N ILE A 12 1.31 2.28 -16.89
CA ILE A 12 0.66 3.58 -17.15
C ILE A 12 0.39 3.73 -18.65
N ALA A 13 1.38 3.45 -19.50
CA ALA A 13 1.22 3.51 -20.95
C ALA A 13 0.08 2.61 -21.43
N ALA A 14 0.04 1.36 -20.96
CA ALA A 14 -1.03 0.42 -21.33
C ALA A 14 -2.41 0.90 -20.88
N ILE A 15 -2.54 1.47 -19.68
CA ILE A 15 -3.83 1.99 -19.18
C ILE A 15 -4.27 3.20 -19.99
N GLU A 16 -3.38 4.16 -20.23
CA GLU A 16 -3.71 5.39 -20.97
C GLU A 16 -4.08 5.11 -22.43
N GLU A 17 -3.45 4.12 -23.06
CA GLU A 17 -3.78 3.68 -24.42
C GLU A 17 -5.18 3.04 -24.51
N ASN A 18 -5.57 2.27 -23.49
CA ASN A 18 -6.76 1.42 -23.55
C ASN A 18 -7.99 2.00 -22.83
N ASP A 19 -7.81 2.91 -21.87
CA ASP A 19 -8.93 3.50 -21.13
C ASP A 19 -8.67 4.94 -20.66
N THR A 20 -9.16 5.89 -21.45
CA THR A 20 -9.13 7.33 -21.15
C THR A 20 -10.05 7.74 -19.98
N HIS A 21 -10.91 6.84 -19.50
CA HIS A 21 -11.81 7.08 -18.38
C HIS A 21 -11.20 6.68 -17.02
N THR A 22 -10.05 6.02 -16.98
CA THR A 22 -9.40 5.68 -15.71
C THR A 22 -9.13 6.95 -14.90
N ARG A 23 -9.49 6.92 -13.60
CA ARG A 23 -9.36 8.07 -12.67
C ARG A 23 -8.40 7.84 -11.52
N GLY A 24 -7.91 6.62 -11.37
CA GLY A 24 -6.95 6.32 -10.32
C GLY A 24 -6.61 4.84 -10.25
N ILE A 25 -5.41 4.57 -9.74
CA ILE A 25 -4.92 3.23 -9.41
C ILE A 25 -4.67 3.17 -7.92
N VAL A 26 -5.00 2.02 -7.31
CA VAL A 26 -4.62 1.70 -5.93
C VAL A 26 -3.68 0.50 -5.93
N VAL A 27 -2.58 0.60 -5.18
CA VAL A 27 -1.60 -0.48 -5.03
C VAL A 27 -2.14 -1.54 -4.06
N LEU A 28 -2.22 -2.79 -4.50
CA LEU A 28 -2.64 -3.91 -3.63
C LEU A 28 -1.48 -4.39 -2.77
N GLY A 29 -1.76 -4.68 -1.49
CA GLY A 29 -0.73 -5.13 -0.54
C GLY A 29 -0.27 -6.59 -0.70
N LEU A 30 -1.10 -7.46 -1.28
CA LEU A 30 -0.83 -8.89 -1.53
C LEU A 30 -0.44 -9.75 -0.31
N GLY A 31 -0.48 -9.21 0.91
CA GLY A 31 0.00 -9.90 2.12
C GLY A 31 1.52 -9.80 2.30
N GLU A 32 2.16 -8.85 1.61
CA GLU A 32 3.59 -8.58 1.71
C GLU A 32 3.93 -7.82 3.00
N SER A 33 5.22 -7.85 3.35
CA SER A 33 5.76 -7.10 4.49
C SER A 33 5.71 -5.58 4.28
N GLU A 34 5.73 -4.83 5.38
CA GLU A 34 5.78 -3.35 5.35
C GLU A 34 6.98 -2.84 4.53
N ASP A 35 8.14 -3.49 4.62
CA ASP A 35 9.34 -3.09 3.85
C ASP A 35 9.14 -3.21 2.34
N VAL A 36 8.47 -4.28 1.89
CA VAL A 36 8.14 -4.48 0.48
C VAL A 36 7.13 -3.44 0.02
N LEU A 37 6.14 -3.11 0.86
CA LEU A 37 5.15 -2.07 0.58
C LEU A 37 5.80 -0.68 0.51
N ALA A 38 6.71 -0.36 1.42
CA ALA A 38 7.45 0.91 1.43
C ALA A 38 8.23 1.12 0.12
N ARG A 39 8.96 0.10 -0.34
CA ARG A 39 9.66 0.16 -1.63
C ARG A 39 8.70 0.33 -2.81
N SER A 40 7.58 -0.38 -2.79
CA SER A 40 6.56 -0.26 -3.83
C SER A 40 5.93 1.14 -3.85
N PHE A 41 5.59 1.70 -2.68
CA PHE A 41 5.02 3.04 -2.55
C PHE A 41 5.98 4.12 -3.04
N ALA A 42 7.27 4.03 -2.71
CA ALA A 42 8.28 4.99 -3.15
C ALA A 42 8.31 5.15 -4.68
N VAL A 43 8.16 4.05 -5.42
CA VAL A 43 8.11 4.10 -6.88
C VAL A 43 6.72 4.50 -7.38
N ALA A 44 5.66 3.86 -6.88
CA ALA A 44 4.29 4.09 -7.35
C ALA A 44 3.82 5.54 -7.14
N ALA A 45 4.24 6.17 -6.04
CA ALA A 45 3.86 7.54 -5.68
C ALA A 45 4.31 8.59 -6.70
N ARG A 46 5.31 8.29 -7.55
CA ARG A 46 5.81 9.17 -8.62
C ARG A 46 4.81 9.32 -9.77
N TYR A 47 3.91 8.37 -9.93
CA TYR A 47 2.95 8.36 -11.03
C TYR A 47 1.66 9.07 -10.64
N PRO A 48 1.23 10.14 -11.33
CA PRO A 48 0.03 10.89 -10.98
C PRO A 48 -1.26 10.07 -10.99
N LEU A 49 -1.32 9.01 -11.79
CA LEU A 49 -2.48 8.12 -11.88
C LEU A 49 -2.63 7.22 -10.65
N VAL A 50 -1.57 7.00 -9.86
CA VAL A 50 -1.65 6.23 -8.62
C VAL A 50 -2.14 7.15 -7.49
N LYS A 51 -3.23 6.75 -6.84
CA LYS A 51 -3.95 7.57 -5.84
C LYS A 51 -3.83 7.06 -4.41
N GLY A 52 -3.39 5.82 -4.22
CA GLY A 52 -3.28 5.24 -2.89
C GLY A 52 -2.97 3.75 -2.93
N PHE A 53 -3.38 3.07 -1.86
CA PHE A 53 -3.21 1.64 -1.68
C PHE A 53 -4.49 1.00 -1.11
N ALA A 54 -4.61 -0.31 -1.32
CA ALA A 54 -5.59 -1.15 -0.67
C ALA A 54 -4.86 -2.38 -0.10
N VAL A 55 -4.59 -2.33 1.20
CA VAL A 55 -3.81 -3.34 1.93
C VAL A 55 -4.71 -3.93 3.01
N GLY A 56 -4.85 -5.26 3.01
CA GLY A 56 -5.67 -5.99 3.98
C GLY A 56 -4.84 -6.93 4.84
N ARG A 57 -4.45 -8.09 4.28
CA ARG A 57 -3.79 -9.18 5.02
C ARG A 57 -2.56 -8.73 5.83
N THR A 58 -1.74 -7.81 5.32
CA THR A 58 -0.60 -7.24 6.05
C THR A 58 -1.01 -6.55 7.37
N ILE A 59 -2.22 -5.98 7.43
CA ILE A 59 -2.74 -5.28 8.61
C ILE A 59 -3.34 -6.29 9.60
N PHE A 60 -4.27 -7.13 9.15
CA PHE A 60 -5.13 -7.90 10.06
C PHE A 60 -4.74 -9.36 10.26
N ALA A 61 -3.95 -10.00 9.38
CA ALA A 61 -3.81 -11.46 9.39
C ALA A 61 -3.20 -11.99 10.69
N ASP A 62 -2.09 -11.40 11.14
CA ASP A 62 -1.41 -11.81 12.37
C ASP A 62 -2.19 -11.45 13.64
N ALA A 63 -2.86 -10.28 13.63
CA ALA A 63 -3.72 -9.83 14.71
C ALA A 63 -4.90 -10.79 14.88
N ALA A 64 -5.60 -11.11 13.80
CA ALA A 64 -6.71 -12.04 13.78
C ALA A 64 -6.28 -13.44 14.23
N ALA A 65 -5.15 -13.94 13.73
CA ALA A 65 -4.63 -15.25 14.12
C ALA A 65 -4.30 -15.30 15.63
N SER A 66 -3.74 -14.24 16.20
CA SER A 66 -3.40 -14.15 17.62
C SER A 66 -4.65 -14.02 18.50
N PHE A 67 -5.61 -13.21 18.08
CA PHE A 67 -6.88 -13.03 18.76
C PHE A 67 -7.71 -14.32 18.80
N MET A 68 -7.84 -15.01 17.66
CA MET A 68 -8.59 -16.27 17.57
C MET A 68 -7.96 -17.41 18.39
N LYS A 69 -6.66 -17.34 18.67
CA LYS A 69 -5.95 -18.27 19.58
C LYS A 69 -6.10 -17.90 21.06
N GLY A 70 -6.69 -16.76 21.38
CA GLY A 70 -6.78 -16.22 22.74
C GLY A 70 -5.45 -15.67 23.27
N ASN A 71 -4.48 -15.39 22.39
CA ASN A 71 -3.15 -14.88 22.79
C ASN A 71 -3.17 -13.37 23.09
N ILE A 72 -4.13 -12.64 22.54
CA ILE A 72 -4.30 -11.19 22.72
C ILE A 72 -5.77 -10.85 22.96
N SER A 73 -6.03 -9.73 23.64
CA SER A 73 -7.38 -9.20 23.81
C SER A 73 -7.91 -8.54 22.53
N ASP A 74 -9.21 -8.25 22.51
CA ASP A 74 -9.85 -7.47 21.44
C ASP A 74 -9.20 -6.07 21.32
N ASP A 75 -9.03 -5.37 22.44
CA ASP A 75 -8.35 -4.06 22.47
C ASP A 75 -6.92 -4.11 21.91
N ALA A 76 -6.18 -5.18 22.22
CA ALA A 76 -4.83 -5.37 21.70
C ALA A 76 -4.82 -5.64 20.19
N ALA A 77 -5.80 -6.40 19.68
CA ALA A 77 -5.95 -6.64 18.25
C ALA A 77 -6.31 -5.36 17.49
N ILE A 78 -7.23 -4.55 18.04
CA ILE A 78 -7.61 -3.25 17.48
C ILE A 78 -6.41 -2.30 17.44
N ALA A 79 -5.67 -2.21 18.55
CA ALA A 79 -4.48 -1.36 18.64
C ALA A 79 -3.40 -1.75 17.62
N ASP A 80 -3.10 -3.05 17.50
CA ASP A 80 -2.11 -3.57 16.54
C ASP A 80 -2.51 -3.27 15.08
N MET A 81 -3.76 -3.52 14.71
CA MET A 81 -4.26 -3.20 13.36
C MET A 81 -4.25 -1.70 13.08
N ALA A 82 -4.64 -0.87 14.04
CA ALA A 82 -4.63 0.58 13.91
C ALA A 82 -3.20 1.13 13.76
N GLU A 83 -2.24 0.59 14.51
CA GLU A 83 -0.83 0.95 14.41
C GLU A 83 -0.27 0.60 13.03
N LYS A 84 -0.48 -0.63 12.56
CA LYS A 84 -0.05 -1.08 11.22
C LYS A 84 -0.65 -0.22 10.11
N TYR A 85 -1.96 0.08 10.18
CA TYR A 85 -2.60 0.95 9.22
C TYR A 85 -2.00 2.37 9.23
N THR A 86 -1.78 2.93 10.42
CA THR A 86 -1.17 4.25 10.58
C THR A 86 0.23 4.31 9.97
N LYS A 87 1.07 3.29 10.19
CA LYS A 87 2.40 3.18 9.58
C LYS A 87 2.33 3.20 8.06
N LEU A 88 1.41 2.44 7.46
CA LEU A 88 1.22 2.41 6.01
C LEU A 88 0.76 3.76 5.45
N CYS A 89 -0.14 4.46 6.14
CA CYS A 89 -0.54 5.83 5.80
C CYS A 89 0.67 6.78 5.82
N THR A 90 1.48 6.75 6.89
CA THR A 90 2.69 7.58 6.99
C THR A 90 3.69 7.27 5.86
N LEU A 91 3.92 5.99 5.56
CA LEU A 91 4.80 5.58 4.46
C LEU A 91 4.30 6.12 3.10
N TRP A 92 2.99 6.04 2.85
CA TRP A 92 2.39 6.58 1.63
C TRP A 92 2.49 8.10 1.54
N ASP A 93 2.16 8.81 2.62
CA ASP A 93 2.22 10.27 2.67
C ASP A 93 3.65 10.79 2.44
N ASN A 94 4.64 10.14 3.07
CA ASN A 94 6.05 10.45 2.85
C ASN A 94 6.48 10.19 1.40
N ALA A 95 6.09 9.05 0.82
CA ALA A 95 6.38 8.75 -0.58
C ALA A 95 5.77 9.81 -1.52
N ARG A 96 4.54 10.26 -1.24
CA ARG A 96 3.85 11.30 -2.02
C ARG A 96 4.44 12.69 -1.84
N ALA A 97 4.91 13.03 -0.65
CA ALA A 97 5.60 14.30 -0.40
C ALA A 97 6.93 14.34 -1.16
N ASN A 98 7.73 13.27 -1.08
CA ASN A 98 9.01 13.17 -1.79
C ASN A 98 8.83 13.25 -3.31
N ALA A 99 7.83 12.54 -3.86
CA ALA A 99 7.53 12.58 -5.30
C ALA A 99 7.06 13.94 -5.83
N LYS A 100 6.63 14.87 -4.95
CA LYS A 100 6.24 16.25 -5.33
C LYS A 100 7.38 17.26 -5.16
N GLY A 101 8.41 16.90 -4.40
CA GLY A 101 9.58 17.74 -4.14
C GLY A 101 10.74 17.51 -5.11
N GLU A 102 10.71 16.41 -5.86
CA GLU A 102 11.53 16.15 -7.06
C GLU A 102 10.95 16.87 -8.29
#